data_AF-A0A843HV52-F1
#
_entry.id   AF-A0A843HV52-F1
#
_cell.length_a   1.000
_cell.length_b   1.000
_cell.length_c   1.000
_cell.angle_alpha   90.00
_cell.angle_beta   90.00
_cell.angle_gamma   90.00
#
_symmetry.space_group_name_H-M   'P 1'
#
loop_
_entity.id
_entity.type
_entity.pdbx_description
1 polymer ?
#
loop_
_entity_poly.entity_id
_entity_poly.type
_entity_poly.pdbx_seq_one_letter_code
_entity_poly.pdbx_strand_id
1 'polypeptide(L)'
;AQLAPTGVNFQPFKVIVIDAKKHKEELNAIYPPEWFTEAPIVLCVVASKEQAWTRKFDNKNIADIDATIVMTHMILAAEDLGLNTCFIANFKPDLAREFLDLDDEWEPVLFTPLGYGNAEPRDTPRKAIEELVIYK
;
A
#
# COMPACT_ATOMS: atom_id res chain seq x y z
N ALA A 1 2.50 10.75 -2.89
CA ALA A 1 1.84 9.93 -3.92
C ALA A 1 2.11 10.46 -5.33
N GLN A 2 1.63 11.64 -5.72
CA GLN A 2 1.67 12.13 -7.12
C GLN A 2 3.08 12.22 -7.74
N LEU A 3 4.11 12.53 -6.94
CA LEU A 3 5.50 12.62 -7.40
C LEU A 3 6.21 11.25 -7.49
N ALA A 4 5.55 10.16 -7.11
CA ALA A 4 6.13 8.83 -7.21
C ALA A 4 6.34 8.47 -8.69
N PRO A 5 7.50 7.93 -9.06
CA PRO A 5 7.70 7.46 -10.43
C PRO A 5 6.84 6.23 -10.71
N THR A 6 6.30 6.15 -11.92
CA THR A 6 5.59 4.96 -12.43
C THR A 6 6.11 4.59 -13.81
N GLY A 7 5.91 3.34 -14.23
CA GLY A 7 6.26 2.86 -15.56
C GLY A 7 5.78 3.80 -16.65
N VAL A 8 6.72 4.34 -17.43
CA VAL A 8 6.47 5.29 -18.54
C VAL A 8 5.49 6.42 -18.21
N ASN A 9 5.40 6.80 -16.93
CA ASN A 9 4.48 7.82 -16.39
C ASN A 9 2.97 7.51 -16.58
N PHE A 10 2.58 6.24 -16.74
CA PHE A 10 1.17 5.85 -16.90
C PHE A 10 0.31 6.09 -15.66
N GLN A 11 0.89 6.13 -14.46
CA GLN A 11 0.18 6.34 -13.20
C GLN A 11 -1.03 5.38 -13.04
N PRO A 12 -0.84 4.04 -13.17
CA PRO A 12 -1.93 3.07 -13.21
C PRO A 12 -2.46 2.75 -11.81
N PHE A 13 -2.62 3.76 -10.94
CA PHE A 13 -3.00 3.59 -9.54
C PHE A 13 -4.07 4.60 -9.11
N LYS A 14 -4.81 4.24 -8.07
CA LYS A 14 -5.63 5.17 -7.28
C LYS A 14 -5.35 4.98 -5.80
N VAL A 15 -5.63 6.01 -5.01
CA VAL A 15 -5.58 5.96 -3.55
C VAL A 15 -6.99 6.12 -3.03
N ILE A 16 -7.50 5.12 -2.31
CA ILE A 16 -8.80 5.18 -1.65
C ILE A 16 -8.58 5.60 -0.21
N VAL A 17 -9.28 6.66 0.20
CA VAL A 17 -9.23 7.21 1.56
C VAL A 17 -10.45 6.74 2.32
N ILE A 18 -10.23 6.01 3.41
CA ILE A 18 -11.28 5.30 4.14
C ILE A 18 -11.33 5.86 5.57
N ASP A 19 -12.53 6.27 5.99
CA ASP A 19 -12.82 6.63 7.38
C ASP A 19 -12.93 5.35 8.22
N ALA A 20 -11.89 5.05 8.99
CA ALA A 20 -11.78 3.76 9.67
C ALA A 20 -12.87 3.55 10.73
N LYS A 21 -13.36 4.63 11.34
CA LYS A 21 -14.41 4.57 12.36
C LYS A 21 -15.77 4.22 11.75
N LYS A 22 -16.05 4.72 10.55
CA LYS A 22 -17.30 4.42 9.83
C LYS A 22 -17.33 3.01 9.24
N HIS A 23 -16.17 2.46 8.91
CA HIS A 23 -16.04 1.18 8.20
C HIS A 23 -15.26 0.13 9.00
N LYS A 24 -15.40 0.17 10.33
CA LYS A 24 -14.60 -0.66 11.24
C LYS A 24 -14.84 -2.15 11.03
N GLU A 25 -16.09 -2.55 10.80
CA GLU A 25 -16.47 -3.96 10.67
C GLU A 25 -15.91 -4.56 9.38
N GLU A 26 -16.03 -3.83 8.27
CA GLU A 26 -15.53 -4.21 6.95
C GLU A 26 -14.00 -4.28 6.96
N LEU A 27 -13.33 -3.27 7.52
CA LEU A 27 -11.88 -3.23 7.64
C LEU A 27 -11.34 -4.37 8.52
N ASN A 28 -12.01 -4.69 9.63
CA ASN A 28 -11.64 -5.85 10.46
C ASN A 28 -11.86 -7.19 9.74
N ALA A 29 -12.88 -7.28 8.89
CA ALA A 29 -13.10 -8.48 8.08
C ALA A 29 -11.97 -8.68 7.06
N ILE A 30 -11.51 -7.58 6.44
CA ILE A 30 -10.39 -7.51 5.48
C ILE A 30 -9.04 -7.84 6.16
N TYR A 31 -8.76 -7.21 7.31
CA TYR A 31 -7.54 -7.41 8.08
C TYR A 31 -7.84 -7.32 9.60
N PRO A 32 -7.88 -8.46 10.33
CA PRO A 32 -8.41 -8.52 11.70
C PRO A 32 -7.69 -7.79 12.85
N PRO A 33 -6.37 -7.48 12.80
CA PRO A 33 -5.71 -6.88 13.96
C PRO A 33 -6.33 -5.55 14.39
N GLU A 34 -6.67 -5.44 15.68
CA GLU A 34 -7.47 -4.32 16.21
C GLU A 34 -6.84 -2.94 15.94
N TRP A 35 -5.51 -2.83 16.04
CA TRP A 35 -4.76 -1.60 15.80
C TRP A 35 -4.94 -1.04 14.38
N PHE A 36 -5.37 -1.85 13.41
CA PHE A 36 -5.60 -1.41 12.03
C PHE A 36 -6.73 -0.38 11.95
N THR A 37 -7.77 -0.53 12.76
CA THR A 37 -8.96 0.34 12.76
C THR A 37 -8.95 1.38 13.89
N GLU A 38 -7.89 1.41 14.72
CA GLU A 38 -7.69 2.47 15.72
C GLU A 38 -7.26 3.79 15.09
N ALA A 39 -6.51 3.75 13.99
CA ALA A 39 -6.16 4.93 13.22
C ALA A 39 -7.42 5.60 12.66
N PRO A 40 -7.49 6.95 12.58
CA PRO A 40 -8.67 7.64 12.06
C PRO A 40 -8.90 7.39 10.57
N ILE A 41 -7.83 7.13 9.82
CA ILE A 41 -7.86 6.94 8.37
C ILE A 41 -7.13 5.65 8.02
N VAL A 42 -7.67 4.91 7.07
CA VAL A 42 -6.99 3.84 6.34
C VAL A 42 -6.90 4.24 4.88
N LEU A 43 -5.73 4.04 4.28
CA LEU A 43 -5.49 4.26 2.87
C LEU A 43 -5.33 2.92 2.17
N CYS A 44 -5.95 2.75 1.00
CA CYS A 44 -5.71 1.62 0.12
C CYS A 44 -5.13 2.14 -1.20
N VAL A 45 -3.99 1.59 -1.63
CA VAL A 45 -3.51 1.78 -3.00
C VAL A 45 -4.05 0.62 -3.84
N VAL A 46 -4.80 0.98 -4.87
CA VAL A 46 -5.28 0.05 -5.91
C VAL A 46 -4.52 0.31 -7.21
N ALA A 47 -4.35 -0.72 -8.04
CA ALA A 47 -3.66 -0.60 -9.32
C ALA A 47 -4.41 -1.30 -10.46
N SER A 48 -4.27 -0.78 -11.68
CA SER A 48 -4.82 -1.37 -12.90
C SER A 48 -3.73 -2.09 -13.68
N LYS A 49 -3.86 -3.41 -13.84
CA LYS A 49 -2.97 -4.19 -14.69
C LYS A 49 -3.13 -3.83 -16.17
N GLU A 50 -4.33 -3.43 -16.58
CA GLU A 50 -4.62 -3.04 -17.96
C GLU A 50 -3.90 -1.74 -18.35
N GLN A 51 -3.87 -0.77 -17.43
CA GLN A 51 -3.19 0.51 -17.65
C GLN A 51 -1.68 0.43 -17.42
N ALA A 52 -1.20 -0.53 -16.63
CA ALA A 52 0.20 -0.65 -16.29
C ALA A 52 1.07 -1.09 -17.46
N TRP A 53 2.31 -0.59 -17.49
CA TRP A 53 3.27 -0.99 -18.49
C TRP A 53 3.64 -2.47 -18.34
N THR A 54 3.79 -3.16 -19.47
CA THR A 54 4.22 -4.56 -19.49
C THR A 54 5.53 -4.69 -20.24
N ARG A 55 6.53 -5.31 -19.59
CA ARG A 55 7.83 -5.56 -20.17
C ARG A 55 7.72 -6.62 -21.27
N LYS A 56 8.07 -6.25 -22.50
CA LYS A 56 7.86 -7.10 -23.69
C LYS A 56 8.72 -8.37 -23.76
N PHE A 57 9.82 -8.44 -23.01
CA PHE A 57 10.77 -9.56 -23.08
C PHE A 57 10.32 -10.77 -22.26
N ASP A 58 9.50 -10.57 -21.23
CA ASP A 58 9.04 -11.62 -20.30
C ASP A 58 7.56 -11.49 -19.90
N ASN A 59 6.83 -10.55 -20.51
CA ASN A 59 5.44 -10.21 -20.20
C ASN A 59 5.21 -9.84 -18.72
N LYS A 60 6.24 -9.35 -18.02
CA LYS A 60 6.07 -8.87 -16.65
C LYS A 60 5.30 -7.55 -16.65
N ASN A 61 4.06 -7.59 -16.18
CA ASN A 61 3.31 -6.40 -15.79
C ASN A 61 3.90 -5.82 -14.49
N ILE A 62 3.93 -4.49 -14.37
CA ILE A 62 4.57 -3.80 -13.24
C ILE A 62 3.61 -3.02 -12.33
N ALA A 63 2.29 -3.27 -12.43
CA ALA A 63 1.29 -2.57 -11.62
C ALA A 63 1.58 -2.61 -10.11
N ASP A 64 2.07 -3.75 -9.61
CA ASP A 64 2.47 -3.96 -8.22
C ASP A 64 3.71 -3.13 -7.83
N ILE A 65 4.69 -3.04 -8.72
CA ILE A 65 5.87 -2.18 -8.56
C ILE A 65 5.45 -0.71 -8.47
N ASP A 66 4.60 -0.24 -9.39
CA ASP A 66 4.12 1.15 -9.38
C ASP A 66 3.35 1.46 -8.07
N ALA A 67 2.43 0.58 -7.67
CA ALA A 67 1.66 0.73 -6.44
C ALA A 67 2.53 0.75 -5.17
N THR A 68 3.53 -0.13 -5.09
CA THR A 68 4.44 -0.20 -3.92
C THR A 68 5.33 1.03 -3.80
N ILE A 69 5.80 1.59 -4.93
CA ILE A 69 6.55 2.87 -4.94
C ILE A 69 5.64 4.00 -4.45
N VAL A 70 4.41 4.10 -4.95
CA VAL A 70 3.44 5.11 -4.53
C VAL A 70 3.15 5.02 -3.03
N MET A 71 2.88 3.81 -2.52
CA MET A 71 2.66 3.58 -1.09
C MET A 71 3.89 3.98 -0.26
N THR A 72 5.09 3.63 -0.73
CA THR A 72 6.34 4.01 -0.05
C THR A 72 6.50 5.52 0.05
N HIS A 73 6.25 6.26 -1.03
CA HIS A 73 6.26 7.73 -1.01
C HIS A 73 5.23 8.31 -0.03
N MET A 74 4.05 7.69 0.10
CA MET A 74 3.03 8.13 1.05
C MET A 74 3.46 7.89 2.50
N ILE A 75 4.03 6.72 2.79
CA ILE A 75 4.53 6.37 4.13
C ILE A 75 5.68 7.27 4.55
N LEU A 76 6.64 7.54 3.66
CA LEU A 76 7.75 8.45 3.96
C LEU A 76 7.26 9.89 4.23
N ALA A 77 6.28 10.36 3.46
CA ALA A 77 5.68 11.68 3.69
C ALA A 77 4.86 11.73 4.99
N ALA A 78 4.17 10.65 5.35
CA ALA A 78 3.47 10.56 6.62
C ALA A 78 4.44 10.65 7.81
N GLU A 79 5.54 9.90 7.76
CA GLU A 79 6.59 9.92 8.78
C GLU A 79 7.22 11.33 8.94
N ASP A 80 7.51 12.02 7.83
CA ASP A 80 8.04 13.39 7.86
C ASP A 80 7.07 14.39 8.54
N LEU A 81 5.77 14.10 8.49
CA LEU A 81 4.72 14.87 9.16
C LEU A 81 4.44 14.40 10.60
N GLY A 82 5.21 13.43 11.12
CA GLY A 82 5.03 12.86 12.46
C GLY A 82 3.84 11.91 12.60
N LEU A 83 3.32 11.39 11.48
CA LEU A 83 2.28 10.37 11.47
C LEU A 83 2.92 8.98 11.36
N ASN A 84 2.29 7.99 12.00
CA ASN A 84 2.69 6.60 11.91
C ASN A 84 1.80 5.83 10.94
N THR A 85 2.41 4.82 10.33
CA THR A 85 1.80 3.97 9.31
C THR A 85 2.24 2.52 9.46
N CYS A 86 1.56 1.61 8.79
CA CYS A 86 1.98 0.21 8.68
C CYS A 86 1.76 -0.31 7.26
N PHE A 87 2.75 -0.97 6.67
CA PHE A 87 2.68 -1.50 5.31
C PHE A 87 1.96 -2.85 5.29
N ILE A 88 0.71 -2.91 4.82
CA ILE A 88 -0.13 -4.11 4.92
C ILE A 88 -0.40 -4.70 3.54
N ALA A 89 0.25 -5.85 3.27
CA ALA A 89 -0.05 -6.72 2.13
C ALA A 89 -0.84 -7.99 2.55
N ASN A 90 -0.95 -8.25 3.85
CA ASN A 90 -1.63 -9.44 4.38
C ASN A 90 -3.11 -9.15 4.67
N PHE A 91 -3.93 -9.06 3.64
CA PHE A 91 -5.39 -8.84 3.76
C PHE A 91 -6.16 -9.83 2.87
N LYS A 92 -7.47 -9.94 3.08
CA LYS A 92 -8.35 -10.78 2.26
C LYS A 92 -8.78 -10.00 0.99
N PRO A 93 -8.28 -10.35 -0.21
CA PRO A 93 -8.51 -9.56 -1.42
C PRO A 93 -9.98 -9.56 -1.85
N ASP A 94 -10.70 -10.68 -1.70
CA ASP A 94 -12.11 -10.77 -2.11
C ASP A 94 -12.98 -9.79 -1.31
N LEU A 95 -12.80 -9.76 0.02
CA LEU A 95 -13.51 -8.81 0.89
C LEU A 95 -13.09 -7.37 0.63
N ALA A 96 -11.82 -7.12 0.31
CA ALA A 96 -11.35 -5.80 -0.04
C ALA A 96 -11.99 -5.30 -1.35
N ARG A 97 -12.09 -6.15 -2.37
CA ARG A 97 -12.76 -5.82 -3.64
C ARG A 97 -14.23 -5.50 -3.43
N GLU A 98 -14.94 -6.33 -2.67
CA GLU A 98 -16.36 -6.14 -2.35
C GLU A 98 -16.59 -4.82 -1.60
N PHE A 99 -15.84 -4.57 -0.53
CA PHE A 99 -15.98 -3.36 0.29
C PHE A 99 -15.66 -2.08 -0.48
N LEU A 100 -14.60 -2.11 -1.30
CA LEU A 100 -14.15 -0.95 -2.06
C LEU A 100 -14.94 -0.73 -3.36
N ASP A 101 -15.93 -1.58 -3.65
CA ASP A 101 -16.75 -1.56 -4.87
C ASP A 101 -15.89 -1.47 -6.14
N LEU A 102 -14.85 -2.33 -6.22
CA LEU A 102 -13.91 -2.34 -7.33
C LEU A 102 -14.45 -3.17 -8.50
N ASP A 103 -14.40 -2.59 -9.69
CA ASP A 103 -14.58 -3.34 -10.94
C ASP A 103 -13.39 -4.27 -11.23
N ASP A 104 -13.46 -5.00 -12.34
CA ASP A 104 -12.42 -5.95 -12.75
C ASP A 104 -11.11 -5.28 -13.18
N GLU A 105 -11.09 -3.97 -13.40
CA GLU A 105 -9.89 -3.23 -13.78
C GLU A 105 -8.96 -2.99 -12.57
N TRP A 106 -9.53 -2.67 -11.41
CA TRP A 106 -8.77 -2.24 -10.24
C TRP A 106 -8.54 -3.37 -9.24
N GLU A 107 -7.28 -3.60 -8.88
CA GLU A 107 -6.88 -4.56 -7.84
C GLU A 107 -6.38 -3.85 -6.59
N PRO A 108 -6.83 -4.21 -5.38
CA PRO A 108 -6.23 -3.72 -4.15
C PRO A 108 -4.83 -4.32 -3.99
N VAL A 109 -3.83 -3.45 -3.77
CA VAL A 109 -2.42 -3.86 -3.66
C VAL A 109 -1.96 -3.77 -2.22
N LEU A 110 -2.20 -2.64 -1.55
CA LEU A 110 -1.70 -2.38 -0.19
C LEU A 110 -2.65 -1.51 0.60
N PHE A 111 -2.75 -1.81 1.90
CA PHE A 111 -3.39 -0.93 2.87
C PHE A 111 -2.34 -0.31 3.80
N THR A 112 -2.66 0.86 4.34
CA THR A 112 -1.92 1.45 5.45
C THR A 112 -2.83 2.26 6.37
N PRO A 113 -2.83 2.02 7.70
CA PRO A 113 -3.43 2.96 8.63
C PRO A 113 -2.61 4.25 8.64
N LEU A 114 -3.27 5.38 8.87
CA LEU A 114 -2.62 6.69 8.96
C LEU A 114 -3.16 7.43 10.19
N GLY A 115 -2.27 7.70 11.15
CA GLY A 115 -2.63 8.40 12.39
C GLY A 115 -1.43 8.64 13.29
N TYR A 116 -1.69 9.12 14.50
CA TYR A 116 -0.67 9.21 15.54
C TYR A 116 -0.62 7.90 16.29
N GLY A 117 0.51 7.21 16.20
CA GLY A 117 0.74 5.96 16.90
C GLY A 117 0.91 6.18 18.40
N ASN A 118 0.65 5.12 19.16
CA ASN A 118 0.76 5.06 20.62
C ASN A 118 1.70 3.94 21.09
N ALA A 119 2.44 3.34 20.15
CA ALA A 119 3.32 2.22 20.40
C ALA A 119 4.79 2.62 20.22
N GLU A 120 5.65 2.12 21.08
CA GLU A 120 7.09 2.28 20.94
C GLU A 120 7.60 1.52 19.70
N PRO A 121 8.55 2.09 18.94
CA PRO A 121 9.17 1.40 17.82
C PRO A 121 9.78 0.08 18.26
N ARG A 122 9.41 -1.01 17.59
CA ARG A 122 10.08 -2.29 17.75
C ARG A 122 11.46 -2.26 17.10
N ASP A 123 12.41 -3.01 17.66
CA ASP A 123 13.68 -3.24 17.00
C ASP A 123 13.47 -4.00 15.68
N THR A 124 14.00 -3.45 14.59
CA THR A 124 13.95 -4.06 13.26
C THR A 124 15.34 -4.08 12.63
N PRO A 125 16.23 -5.02 13.05
CA PRO A 125 17.56 -5.07 12.50
C PRO A 125 17.50 -5.29 10.97
N ARG A 126 18.40 -4.63 10.24
CA ARG A 126 18.62 -4.85 8.81
C ARG A 126 19.87 -5.70 8.64
N LYS A 127 19.88 -6.49 7.56
CA LYS A 127 21.08 -7.24 7.14
C LYS A 127 22.25 -6.28 6.88
N ALA A 128 23.46 -6.80 6.97
CA ALA A 128 24.65 -6.04 6.60
C ALA A 128 24.59 -5.68 5.09
N ILE A 129 25.18 -4.54 4.72
CA ILE A 129 25.10 -4.03 3.34
C ILE A 129 25.75 -4.99 2.33
N GLU A 130 26.78 -5.72 2.77
CA GLU A 130 27.50 -6.71 1.99
C GLU A 130 26.63 -7.93 1.64
N GLU A 131 25.57 -8.20 2.41
CA GLU A 131 24.59 -9.25 2.09
C GLU A 131 23.56 -8.79 1.05
N LEU A 132 23.41 -7.48 0.86
CA LEU A 132 22.36 -6.88 0.03
C LEU A 132 22.89 -6.34 -1.31
N VAL A 133 24.20 -6.04 -1.40
CA VAL A 133 24.82 -5.40 -2.57
C VAL A 133 25.81 -6.33 -3.24
N ILE A 134 25.60 -6.60 -4.53
CA ILE A 134 26.55 -7.34 -5.37
C ILE A 134 27.09 -6.39 -6.44
N TYR A 135 28.39 -6.18 -6.46
CA TYR A 135 29.09 -5.47 -7.54
C TYR A 135 29.31 -6.41 -8.73
N LYS A 136 29.05 -5.93 -9.93
CA LYS A 136 29.24 -6.65 -11.19
C LYS A 136 30.01 -5.77 -12.16
#